data_AF-A0A7C7XHN8-F1
#
_entry.id   AF-A0A7C7XHN8-F1
#
_cell.length_a   1.000
_cell.length_b   1.000
_cell.length_c   1.000
_cell.angle_alpha   90.00
_cell.angle_beta   90.00
_cell.angle_gamma   90.00
#
_symmetry.space_group_name_H-M   'P 1'
#
loop_
_entity.id
_entity.type
_entity.pdbx_description
1 polymer ?
#
loop_
_entity_poly.entity_id
_entity_poly.type
_entity_poly.pdbx_seq_one_letter_code
_entity_poly.pdbx_strand_id
1 'polypeptide(L)'
;MQELCGQAFSGQLIEANPPDESLASQVLIMHVRECQEDLVKIPFHVGDDHSRTWVISRRVDGLRLKHEHRHEDGTEDEITQYGGNTMSPGSRSRQDFPADAQTASLVPTATDNIWTLQINSGRTFLYSLRNEMAGLRVRVEFNLAKPIEKLPPPPWGA
;
A
#
# COMPACT_ATOMS: atom_id res chain seq x y z
N MET A 1 8.97 -8.09 -6.87
CA MET A 1 8.77 -6.62 -6.86
C MET A 1 9.94 -5.85 -7.45
N GLN A 2 11.20 -6.27 -7.26
CA GLN A 2 12.34 -5.55 -7.88
C GLN A 2 12.26 -5.44 -9.42
N GLU A 3 11.74 -6.46 -10.11
CA GLU A 3 11.50 -6.39 -11.57
C GLU A 3 10.48 -5.32 -11.99
N LEU A 4 9.65 -4.84 -11.07
CA LEU A 4 8.66 -3.79 -11.31
C LEU A 4 9.24 -2.38 -11.07
N CYS A 5 10.50 -2.27 -10.64
CA CYS A 5 11.06 -0.98 -10.24
C CYS A 5 11.05 0.04 -11.39
N GLY A 6 10.69 1.29 -11.07
CA GLY A 6 10.50 2.39 -12.02
C GLY A 6 9.21 2.33 -12.83
N GLN A 7 8.40 1.27 -12.69
CA GLN A 7 7.15 1.12 -13.43
C GLN A 7 5.95 1.61 -12.60
N ALA A 8 4.97 2.19 -13.30
CA ALA A 8 3.70 2.60 -12.72
C ALA A 8 2.53 1.89 -13.41
N PHE A 9 1.44 1.68 -12.68
CA PHE A 9 0.31 0.87 -13.12
C PHE A 9 -1.01 1.51 -12.67
N SER A 10 -1.99 1.52 -13.57
CA SER A 10 -3.35 1.97 -13.26
C SER A 10 -4.06 0.96 -12.36
N GLY A 11 -4.74 1.47 -11.34
CA GLY A 11 -5.54 0.73 -10.38
C GLY A 11 -7.04 0.89 -10.57
N GLN A 12 -7.79 -0.03 -9.96
CA GLN A 12 -9.25 0.02 -9.83
C GLN A 12 -9.65 -0.38 -8.42
N LEU A 13 -10.61 0.34 -7.85
CA LEU A 13 -11.24 -0.04 -6.58
C LEU A 13 -12.21 -1.19 -6.86
N ILE A 14 -11.94 -2.36 -6.26
CA ILE A 14 -12.72 -3.60 -6.46
C ILE A 14 -13.74 -3.79 -5.34
N GLU A 15 -13.39 -3.39 -4.12
CA GLU A 15 -14.25 -3.51 -2.94
C GLU A 15 -13.97 -2.34 -2.00
N ALA A 16 -15.03 -1.75 -1.45
CA ALA A 16 -14.99 -0.82 -0.33
C ALA A 16 -16.24 -1.02 0.53
N ASN A 17 -16.04 -1.36 1.80
CA ASN A 17 -17.08 -1.43 2.81
C ASN A 17 -16.57 -0.77 4.10
N PRO A 18 -17.17 0.34 4.55
CA PRO A 18 -18.20 1.12 3.85
C PRO A 18 -17.69 1.67 2.50
N PRO A 19 -18.58 2.13 1.60
CA PRO A 19 -18.17 2.79 0.37
C PRO A 19 -17.19 3.94 0.63
N ASP A 20 -16.15 4.04 -0.20
CA ASP A 20 -15.11 5.06 -0.09
C ASP A 20 -15.08 5.92 -1.36
N GLU A 21 -15.83 7.02 -1.33
CA GLU A 21 -15.92 7.98 -2.43
C GLU A 21 -14.59 8.68 -2.74
N SER A 22 -13.68 8.74 -1.76
CA SER A 22 -12.36 9.32 -1.93
C SER A 22 -11.46 8.47 -2.83
N LEU A 23 -11.77 7.17 -2.96
CA LEU A 23 -11.09 6.25 -3.88
C LEU A 23 -11.93 5.97 -5.13
N ALA A 24 -13.25 5.78 -4.99
CA ALA A 24 -14.12 5.32 -6.07
C ALA A 24 -14.19 6.29 -7.27
N SER A 25 -14.04 7.59 -7.00
CA SER A 25 -14.14 8.65 -8.01
C SER A 25 -12.79 9.08 -8.60
N GLN A 26 -11.69 8.44 -8.21
CA GLN A 26 -10.33 8.92 -8.48
C GLN A 26 -9.55 8.01 -9.43
N VAL A 27 -8.60 8.60 -10.13
CA VAL A 27 -7.59 7.85 -10.88
C VAL A 27 -6.59 7.27 -9.89
N LEU A 28 -6.52 5.95 -9.80
CA LEU A 28 -5.63 5.24 -8.88
C LEU A 28 -4.37 4.80 -9.61
N ILE A 29 -3.19 5.14 -9.10
CA ILE A 29 -1.91 4.75 -9.71
C ILE A 29 -0.96 4.26 -8.62
N MET A 30 -0.42 3.04 -8.78
CA MET A 30 0.76 2.62 -8.02
C MET A 30 2.00 2.88 -8.85
N HIS A 31 3.06 3.37 -8.22
CA HIS A 31 4.38 3.50 -8.83
C HIS A 31 5.41 2.78 -7.96
N VAL A 32 6.08 1.74 -8.47
CA VAL A 32 7.15 1.07 -7.71
C VAL A 32 8.44 1.88 -7.88
N ARG A 33 8.65 2.90 -7.05
CA ARG A 33 9.62 3.97 -7.34
C ARG A 33 11.03 3.70 -6.82
N GLU A 34 11.17 3.30 -5.57
CA GLU A 34 12.49 3.05 -4.96
C GLU A 34 12.62 1.57 -4.59
N CYS A 35 13.70 0.93 -5.04
CA CYS A 35 13.99 -0.47 -4.74
C CYS A 35 15.43 -0.61 -4.32
N GLN A 36 15.63 -0.96 -3.05
CA GLN A 36 16.90 -1.37 -2.47
C GLN A 36 16.81 -2.87 -2.12
N GLU A 37 17.90 -3.44 -1.63
CA GLU A 37 17.97 -4.87 -1.27
C GLU A 37 16.87 -5.27 -0.27
N ASP A 38 16.67 -4.42 0.75
CA ASP A 38 15.76 -4.68 1.87
C ASP A 38 14.61 -3.68 1.99
N LEU A 39 14.41 -2.84 0.97
CA LEU A 39 13.40 -1.79 0.98
C LEU A 39 12.76 -1.62 -0.40
N VAL A 40 11.44 -1.54 -0.45
CA VAL A 40 10.69 -1.10 -1.63
C VAL A 40 9.71 -0.02 -1.20
N LYS A 41 9.73 1.14 -1.86
CA LYS A 41 8.74 2.20 -1.68
C LYS A 41 7.83 2.28 -2.91
N ILE A 42 6.53 2.23 -2.66
CA ILE A 42 5.50 2.25 -3.68
C ILE A 42 4.57 3.44 -3.41
N PRO A 43 4.81 4.61 -4.01
CA PRO A 43 3.83 5.67 -4.05
C PRO A 43 2.48 5.20 -4.59
N PHE A 44 1.42 5.59 -3.89
CA PHE A 44 0.04 5.34 -4.25
C PHE A 44 -0.68 6.68 -4.46
N HIS A 45 -0.88 7.04 -5.73
CA HIS A 45 -1.50 8.29 -6.13
C HIS A 45 -3.01 8.10 -6.27
N VAL A 46 -3.77 9.03 -5.71
CA VAL A 46 -5.24 9.05 -5.72
C VAL A 46 -5.69 10.38 -6.31
N GLY A 47 -5.91 10.42 -7.62
CA GLY A 47 -6.07 11.69 -8.34
C GLY A 47 -4.83 12.57 -8.16
N ASP A 48 -5.02 13.80 -7.69
CA ASP A 48 -3.96 14.77 -7.41
C ASP A 48 -3.36 14.63 -5.99
N ASP A 49 -3.87 13.71 -5.18
CA ASP A 49 -3.30 13.41 -3.87
C ASP A 49 -2.11 12.46 -4.03
N HIS A 50 -0.94 12.92 -3.61
CA HIS A 50 0.33 12.20 -3.69
C HIS A 50 0.98 12.00 -2.32
N SER A 51 0.17 12.03 -1.26
CA SER A 51 0.62 11.89 0.14
C SER A 51 1.09 10.49 0.51
N ARG A 52 0.61 9.44 -0.18
CA ARG A 52 0.68 8.05 0.31
C ARG A 52 1.81 7.27 -0.33
N THR A 53 2.61 6.61 0.50
CA THR A 53 3.62 5.64 0.06
C THR A 53 3.55 4.38 0.90
N TRP A 54 3.42 3.21 0.25
CA TRP A 54 3.62 1.93 0.89
C TRP A 54 5.12 1.63 0.98
N VAL A 55 5.61 1.48 2.21
CA VAL A 55 7.01 1.16 2.51
C VAL A 55 7.09 -0.29 2.95
N ILE A 56 7.72 -1.13 2.14
CA ILE A 56 7.87 -2.55 2.39
C ILE A 56 9.34 -2.80 2.72
N SER A 57 9.61 -3.35 3.91
CA SER A 57 10.98 -3.60 4.38
C SER A 57 11.18 -5.05 4.80
N ARG A 58 12.39 -5.57 4.55
CA ARG A 58 12.82 -6.86 5.08
C ARG A 58 13.18 -6.73 6.56
N ARG A 59 12.82 -7.75 7.32
CA ARG A 59 13.20 -7.93 8.72
C ARG A 59 13.80 -9.33 8.90
N VAL A 60 14.48 -9.54 10.03
CA VAL A 60 15.03 -10.85 10.39
C VAL A 60 13.94 -11.92 10.47
N ASP A 61 12.74 -11.52 10.92
CA ASP A 61 11.58 -12.37 11.19
C ASP A 61 10.49 -12.31 10.10
N GLY A 62 10.73 -11.63 8.98
CA GLY A 62 9.77 -11.56 7.87
C GLY A 62 9.78 -10.23 7.12
N LEU A 63 8.61 -9.72 6.79
CA LEU A 63 8.41 -8.44 6.11
C LEU A 63 7.59 -7.49 6.97
N ARG A 64 7.78 -6.21 6.75
CA ARG A 64 6.98 -5.13 7.32
C ARG A 64 6.40 -4.27 6.22
N LEU A 65 5.14 -3.89 6.38
CA LEU A 65 4.46 -2.89 5.58
C LEU A 65 4.14 -1.68 6.46
N LYS A 66 4.49 -0.48 5.99
CA LYS A 66 4.17 0.80 6.62
C LYS A 66 3.55 1.74 5.59
N HIS A 67 2.63 2.58 6.01
CA HIS A 67 1.99 3.63 5.21
C HIS A 67 2.62 4.95 5.62
N GLU A 68 3.54 5.44 4.79
CA GLU A 68 4.08 6.78 4.96
C GLU A 68 3.11 7.77 4.32
N HIS A 69 2.60 8.69 5.14
CA HIS A 69 1.79 9.82 4.73
C HIS A 69 2.59 11.11 4.97
N ARG A 70 2.65 11.95 3.95
CA ARG A 70 3.28 13.28 4.00
C ARG A 70 2.30 14.34 3.54
N HIS A 71 2.48 15.56 4.05
CA HIS A 71 1.83 16.77 3.54
C HIS A 71 2.52 17.26 2.25
N GLU A 72 1.89 18.17 1.52
CA GLU A 72 2.42 18.75 0.27
C GLU A 72 3.81 19.39 0.45
N ASP A 73 4.09 19.95 1.63
CA ASP A 73 5.38 20.54 1.98
C ASP A 73 6.46 19.49 2.32
N GLY A 74 6.10 18.21 2.29
CA GLY A 74 6.98 17.06 2.55
C GLY A 74 7.11 16.67 4.02
N THR A 75 6.51 17.43 4.95
CA THR A 75 6.47 17.06 6.37
C THR A 75 5.58 15.83 6.59
N GLU A 76 5.84 15.06 7.64
CA GLU A 76 5.05 13.87 7.94
C GLU A 76 3.67 14.23 8.51
N ASP A 77 2.64 13.52 8.07
CA ASP A 77 1.31 13.61 8.66
C ASP A 77 1.32 13.08 10.11
N GLU A 78 0.43 13.59 10.97
CA GLU A 78 0.29 13.12 12.35
C GLU A 78 -0.01 11.62 12.42
N ILE A 79 -0.82 11.11 11.49
CA ILE A 79 -1.19 9.70 11.37
C ILE A 79 -0.44 9.07 10.18
N THR A 80 0.83 8.76 10.43
CA THR A 80 1.74 8.13 9.46
C THR A 80 2.39 6.88 10.04
N GLN A 81 3.12 6.13 9.23
CA GLN A 81 3.88 4.92 9.61
C GLN A 81 3.02 3.84 10.29
N TYR A 82 1.71 3.81 10.03
CA TYR A 82 0.84 2.72 10.44
C TYR A 82 0.96 1.54 9.45
N GLY A 83 0.69 0.33 9.92
CA GLY A 83 0.79 -0.90 9.14
C GLY A 83 1.05 -2.12 10.01
N GLY A 84 1.82 -3.08 9.51
CA GLY A 84 1.91 -4.40 10.12
C GLY A 84 3.17 -5.18 9.77
N ASN A 85 3.32 -6.32 10.44
CA ASN A 85 4.41 -7.26 10.20
C ASN A 85 3.84 -8.62 9.82
N THR A 86 4.50 -9.35 8.94
CA THR A 86 4.11 -10.72 8.63
C THR A 86 4.27 -11.62 9.86
N MET A 87 3.29 -12.48 10.13
CA MET A 87 3.37 -13.48 11.21
C MET A 87 3.89 -14.85 10.73
N SER A 88 3.97 -15.05 9.41
CA SER A 88 4.49 -16.24 8.77
C SER A 88 5.13 -15.86 7.44
N PRO A 89 5.91 -16.74 6.80
CA PRO A 89 6.52 -16.45 5.49
C PRO A 89 5.53 -16.16 4.35
N GLY A 90 4.22 -16.35 4.56
CA GLY A 90 3.19 -16.18 3.53
C GLY A 90 3.41 -17.14 2.35
N SER A 91 3.07 -16.67 1.15
CA SER A 91 3.41 -17.36 -0.10
C SER A 91 4.29 -16.46 -0.98
N ARG A 92 4.86 -17.03 -2.05
CA ARG A 92 5.61 -16.25 -3.05
C ARG A 92 4.78 -15.11 -3.65
N SER A 93 3.46 -15.28 -3.71
CA SER A 93 2.54 -14.34 -4.35
C SER A 93 1.70 -13.54 -3.37
N ARG A 94 1.70 -13.84 -2.06
CA ARG A 94 0.81 -13.18 -1.09
C ARG A 94 1.47 -13.06 0.27
N GLN A 95 1.33 -11.88 0.87
CA GLN A 95 1.79 -11.56 2.22
C GLN A 95 0.68 -10.82 2.98
N ASP A 96 0.42 -11.27 4.20
CA ASP A 96 -0.54 -10.64 5.12
C ASP A 96 0.23 -9.96 6.25
N PHE A 97 -0.18 -8.74 6.59
CA PHE A 97 0.44 -7.88 7.60
C PHE A 97 -0.61 -7.49 8.64
N PRO A 98 -0.81 -8.29 9.70
CA PRO A 98 -1.58 -7.86 10.86
C PRO A 98 -0.99 -6.61 11.50
N ALA A 99 -1.87 -5.74 12.01
CA ALA A 99 -1.48 -4.50 12.65
C ALA A 99 -0.47 -4.71 13.78
N ASP A 100 0.57 -3.89 13.77
CA ASP A 100 1.57 -3.91 14.83
C ASP A 100 1.23 -2.95 15.98
N ALA A 101 2.02 -3.02 17.05
CA ALA A 101 1.80 -2.23 18.25
C ALA A 101 1.84 -0.71 17.99
N GLN A 102 2.60 -0.26 16.99
CA GLN A 102 2.63 1.17 16.62
C GLN A 102 1.29 1.58 16.03
N THR A 103 0.72 0.77 15.12
CA THR A 103 -0.63 1.01 14.59
C THR A 103 -1.66 1.03 15.71
N ALA A 104 -1.64 0.05 16.62
CA ALA A 104 -2.59 0.01 17.73
C ALA A 104 -2.49 1.25 18.64
N SER A 105 -1.28 1.82 18.79
CA SER A 105 -1.08 3.06 19.55
C SER A 105 -1.54 4.31 18.80
N LEU A 106 -1.32 4.39 17.49
CA LEU A 106 -1.68 5.54 16.67
C LEU A 106 -3.18 5.58 16.35
N VAL A 107 -3.75 4.41 16.04
CA VAL A 107 -5.13 4.23 15.58
C VAL A 107 -5.72 3.04 16.32
N PRO A 108 -6.26 3.21 17.54
CA PRO A 108 -6.78 2.10 18.36
C PRO A 108 -7.86 1.26 17.67
N THR A 109 -8.65 1.86 16.78
CA THR A 109 -9.68 1.17 15.98
C THR A 109 -9.10 0.27 14.88
N ALA A 110 -7.81 0.42 14.55
CA ALA A 110 -7.11 -0.36 13.54
C ALA A 110 -6.37 -1.57 14.11
N THR A 111 -6.53 -1.88 15.41
CA THR A 111 -5.80 -2.97 16.08
C THR A 111 -6.02 -4.33 15.43
N ASP A 112 -7.22 -4.57 14.88
CA ASP A 112 -7.56 -5.83 14.18
C ASP A 112 -7.42 -5.73 12.65
N ASN A 113 -6.78 -4.67 12.15
CA ASN A 113 -6.54 -4.53 10.72
C ASN A 113 -5.53 -5.57 10.24
N ILE A 114 -5.81 -6.14 9.07
CA ILE A 114 -4.86 -6.94 8.33
C ILE A 114 -4.76 -6.38 6.92
N TRP A 115 -3.58 -5.85 6.59
CA TRP A 115 -3.24 -5.48 5.22
C TRP A 115 -2.76 -6.70 4.45
N THR A 116 -3.02 -6.76 3.15
CA THR A 116 -2.53 -7.84 2.28
C THR A 116 -1.98 -7.25 1.01
N LEU A 117 -0.79 -7.72 0.62
CA LEU A 117 -0.20 -7.48 -0.69
C LEU A 117 -0.14 -8.80 -1.44
N GLN A 118 -0.63 -8.80 -2.69
CA GLN A 118 -0.68 -10.02 -3.50
C GLN A 118 -0.36 -9.73 -4.97
N ILE A 119 0.41 -10.61 -5.60
CA ILE A 119 0.69 -10.59 -7.04
C ILE A 119 0.09 -11.85 -7.69
N ASN A 120 -0.92 -11.68 -8.52
CA ASN A 120 -1.60 -12.77 -9.20
C ASN A 120 -0.97 -13.02 -10.57
N SER A 121 -0.24 -14.15 -10.67
CA SER A 121 0.39 -14.63 -11.91
C SER A 121 1.28 -13.58 -12.62
N GLY A 122 1.82 -12.61 -11.88
CA GLY A 122 2.58 -11.49 -12.45
C GLY A 122 1.76 -10.47 -13.25
N ARG A 123 0.42 -10.58 -13.24
CA ARG A 123 -0.48 -9.77 -14.07
C ARG A 123 -1.26 -8.71 -13.29
N THR A 124 -1.52 -8.97 -12.02
CA THR A 124 -2.25 -8.05 -11.15
C THR A 124 -1.55 -7.92 -9.82
N PHE A 125 -1.41 -6.69 -9.32
CA PHE A 125 -1.05 -6.40 -7.94
C PHE A 125 -2.32 -6.04 -7.18
N LEU A 126 -2.56 -6.69 -6.03
CA LEU A 126 -3.68 -6.42 -5.15
C LEU A 126 -3.13 -5.83 -3.85
N TYR A 127 -3.63 -4.66 -3.49
CA TYR A 127 -3.59 -4.14 -2.13
C TYR A 127 -4.97 -4.36 -1.50
N SER A 128 -5.01 -4.89 -0.27
CA SER A 128 -6.25 -4.92 0.49
C SER A 128 -6.06 -4.63 1.97
N LEU A 129 -7.14 -4.17 2.59
CA LEU A 129 -7.30 -3.99 4.02
C LEU A 129 -8.58 -4.73 4.43
N ARG A 130 -8.50 -5.51 5.50
CA ARG A 130 -9.68 -6.07 6.19
C ARG A 130 -9.60 -5.84 7.68
N ASN A 131 -10.75 -5.64 8.31
CA ASN A 131 -10.96 -5.73 9.74
C ASN A 131 -12.33 -6.33 9.97
N GLU A 132 -12.36 -7.59 10.40
CA GLU A 132 -13.61 -8.35 10.55
C GLU A 132 -14.47 -7.81 11.71
N MET A 133 -13.82 -7.29 12.77
CA MET A 133 -14.51 -6.72 13.93
C MET A 133 -15.26 -5.44 13.57
N ALA A 134 -14.65 -4.60 12.74
CA ALA A 134 -15.25 -3.36 12.25
C ALA A 134 -16.09 -3.55 10.97
N GLY A 135 -16.05 -4.74 10.35
CA GLY A 135 -16.63 -4.98 9.03
C GLY A 135 -15.93 -4.23 7.87
N LEU A 136 -14.77 -3.62 8.12
CA LEU A 136 -14.05 -2.80 7.15
C LEU A 136 -13.38 -3.69 6.09
N ARG A 137 -13.58 -3.37 4.81
CA ARG A 137 -12.91 -4.02 3.68
C ARG A 137 -12.57 -3.01 2.60
N VAL A 138 -11.34 -3.02 2.11
CA VAL A 138 -10.91 -2.23 0.95
C VAL A 138 -10.04 -3.11 0.06
N ARG A 139 -10.26 -3.09 -1.25
CA ARG A 139 -9.44 -3.82 -2.24
C ARG A 139 -9.20 -2.95 -3.47
N VAL A 140 -7.92 -2.75 -3.80
CA VAL A 140 -7.48 -2.05 -5.00
C VAL A 140 -6.60 -2.98 -5.83
N GLU A 141 -6.95 -3.16 -7.10
CA GLU A 141 -6.20 -3.99 -8.05
C GLU A 141 -5.54 -3.15 -9.11
N PHE A 142 -4.25 -3.40 -9.37
CA PHE A 142 -3.45 -2.71 -10.37
C PHE A 142 -3.01 -3.66 -11.48
N ASN A 143 -3.14 -3.20 -12.73
CA ASN A 143 -2.86 -4.00 -13.91
C ASN A 143 -1.36 -4.02 -14.24
N LEU A 144 -0.64 -5.03 -13.76
CA LEU A 144 0.80 -5.22 -14.04
C LEU A 144 1.09 -5.62 -15.50
N ALA A 145 0.10 -6.10 -16.24
CA ALA A 145 0.29 -6.50 -17.63
C ALA A 145 0.40 -5.29 -18.59
N LYS A 146 0.09 -4.09 -18.12
CA LYS A 146 0.14 -2.85 -18.93
C LYS A 146 0.65 -1.69 -18.07
N PRO A 147 1.99 -1.51 -17.98
CA PRO A 147 2.56 -0.31 -17.39
C PRO A 147 2.03 0.95 -18.08
N ILE A 148 1.88 2.04 -17.33
CA ILE A 148 1.53 3.35 -17.90
C ILE A 148 2.79 4.05 -18.44
N GLU A 149 2.68 4.71 -19.58
CA GLU A 149 3.82 5.37 -20.24
C GLU A 149 4.24 6.67 -19.53
N LYS A 150 3.25 7.48 -19.12
CA LYS A 150 3.49 8.71 -18.37
C LYS A 150 3.48 8.38 -16.88
N LEU A 151 4.65 8.48 -16.25
CA LEU A 151 4.78 8.33 -14.80
C LEU A 151 4.05 9.45 -14.05
N PRO A 152 3.49 9.17 -12.87
CA PRO A 152 2.96 10.21 -11.99
C PRO A 152 4.10 11.12 -11.49
N PRO A 153 3.79 12.33 -10.98
CA PRO A 153 4.79 13.13 -10.28
C PRO A 153 5.35 12.37 -9.07
N PRO A 154 6.49 12.82 -8.49
CA PRO A 154 6.93 12.35 -7.18
C PRO A 154 5.81 12.39 -6.13
N PRO A 155 5.74 11.43 -5.18
CA PRO A 155 4.97 11.63 -3.97
C PRO A 155 5.52 12.84 -3.22
N TRP A 156 4.71 13.43 -2.35
CA TRP A 156 5.14 14.59 -1.59
C TRP A 156 6.31 14.21 -0.65
N GLY A 157 7.32 15.09 -0.58
CA GLY A 157 8.54 14.90 0.21
C GLY A 157 9.63 13.99 -0.39
N ALA A 158 9.58 13.68 -1.69
CA ALA A 158 10.53 12.78 -2.37
C ALA A 158 11.13 13.33 -3.67
#